data_AF-A0A0M4NKM9-F1
#
_entry.id   AF-A0A0M4NKM9-F1
#
_cell.length_a   1.000
_cell.length_b   1.000
_cell.length_c   1.000
_cell.angle_alpha   90.00
_cell.angle_beta   90.00
_cell.angle_gamma   90.00
#
_symmetry.space_group_name_H-M   'P 1'
#
loop_
_entity.id
_entity.type
_entity.pdbx_description
1 polymer ?
#
loop_
_entity_poly.entity_id
_entity_poly.type
_entity_poly.pdbx_seq_one_letter_code
_entity_poly.pdbx_strand_id
1 'polypeptide(L)'
;MVKAVIAGFQRASSDRTVVAVVFTAVGDKAFCTGGNTAEYSAYYSKRPNEYGEYMDLFNAMVDGILNCKKPVICRVNGMRVAGG
;
A
#
# COMPACT_ATOMS: atom_id res chain seq x y z
N MET A 1 4.82 0.81 -7.08
CA MET A 1 3.49 0.82 -6.43
C MET A 1 3.52 1.49 -5.06
N VAL A 2 4.24 0.92 -4.08
CA VAL A 2 4.30 1.39 -2.67
C VAL A 2 4.61 2.89 -2.51
N LYS A 3 5.67 3.39 -3.15
CA LYS A 3 6.08 4.81 -3.08
C LYS A 3 4.99 5.80 -3.53
N ALA A 4 4.19 5.44 -4.53
CA ALA A 4 3.12 6.30 -5.03
C ALA A 4 1.96 6.38 -4.03
N VAL A 5 1.68 5.29 -3.31
CA VAL A 5 0.68 5.26 -2.23
C VAL A 5 1.13 6.18 -1.09
N ILE A 6 2.40 6.09 -0.65
CA ILE A 6 2.98 6.98 0.36
C ILE A 6 2.78 8.46 -0.03
N ALA A 7 3.23 8.84 -1.23
CA ALA A 7 3.12 10.21 -1.71
C ALA A 7 1.66 10.67 -1.84
N GLY A 8 0.76 9.79 -2.31
CA GLY A 8 -0.66 10.07 -2.45
C GLY A 8 -1.33 10.36 -1.10
N PHE A 9 -1.06 9.54 -0.09
CA PHE A 9 -1.61 9.74 1.25
C PHE A 9 -1.01 10.98 1.95
N GLN A 10 0.29 11.27 1.78
CA GLN A 10 0.89 12.51 2.29
C GLN A 10 0.25 13.76 1.68
N ARG A 11 0.01 13.74 0.36
CA ARG A 11 -0.66 14.85 -0.34
C ARG A 11 -2.10 15.01 0.13
N ALA A 12 -2.88 13.94 0.14
CA ALA A 12 -4.28 14.00 0.55
C ALA A 12 -4.45 14.42 2.02
N SER A 13 -3.53 13.99 2.89
CA SER A 13 -3.51 14.33 4.30
C SER A 13 -3.26 15.83 4.54
N SER A 14 -2.39 16.46 3.75
CA SER A 14 -2.02 17.87 3.90
C SER A 14 -2.94 18.85 3.14
N ASP A 15 -3.69 18.37 2.15
CA ASP A 15 -4.59 19.20 1.35
C ASP A 15 -5.88 19.56 2.14
N ARG A 16 -6.14 20.86 2.29
CA ARG A 16 -7.32 21.37 3.00
C ARG A 16 -8.63 21.20 2.20
N THR A 17 -8.53 21.08 0.87
CA THR A 17 -9.69 20.90 -0.01
C THR A 17 -10.18 19.45 -0.03
N VAL A 18 -9.33 18.49 0.35
CA VAL A 18 -9.69 17.09 0.46
C VAL A 18 -10.41 16.83 1.78
N VAL A 19 -11.58 16.17 1.70
CA VAL A 19 -12.41 15.84 2.86
C VAL A 19 -12.38 14.35 3.24
N ALA A 20 -12.00 13.48 2.32
CA ALA A 20 -11.85 12.04 2.52
C ALA A 20 -10.96 11.43 1.42
N VAL A 21 -10.43 10.23 1.67
CA VAL A 21 -9.68 9.44 0.69
C VAL A 21 -10.41 8.12 0.44
N VAL A 22 -10.68 7.80 -0.83
CA VAL A 22 -11.17 6.48 -1.23
C VAL A 22 -10.02 5.72 -1.87
N PHE A 23 -9.60 4.62 -1.24
CA PHE A 23 -8.53 3.76 -1.74
C PHE A 23 -9.12 2.50 -2.36
N THR A 24 -8.77 2.24 -3.62
CA THR A 24 -9.35 1.18 -4.47
C THR A 24 -8.32 0.75 -5.53
N ALA A 25 -8.50 -0.43 -6.10
CA ALA A 25 -7.67 -0.90 -7.20
C ALA A 25 -8.29 -0.57 -8.57
N VAL A 26 -7.49 -0.69 -9.62
CA VAL A 26 -7.98 -0.65 -11.01
C VAL A 26 -8.51 -2.03 -11.39
N GLY A 27 -9.63 -2.08 -12.12
CA GLY A 27 -10.30 -3.32 -12.52
C GLY A 27 -11.34 -3.82 -11.51
N ASP A 28 -11.72 -5.09 -11.62
CA ASP A 28 -12.83 -5.70 -10.86
C ASP A 28 -12.54 -7.13 -10.35
N LYS A 29 -11.38 -7.71 -10.70
CA LYS A 29 -11.01 -9.08 -10.31
C LYS A 29 -10.31 -9.14 -8.96
N ALA A 30 -9.37 -8.22 -8.72
CA ALA A 30 -8.57 -8.17 -7.52
C ALA A 30 -8.37 -6.72 -7.05
N PHE A 31 -8.51 -6.51 -5.75
CA PHE A 31 -8.00 -5.32 -5.09
C PHE A 31 -6.48 -5.43 -4.96
N CYS A 32 -6.03 -6.48 -4.29
CA CYS A 32 -4.62 -6.82 -4.11
C CYS A 32 -4.50 -8.29 -3.71
N THR A 33 -3.72 -9.07 -4.46
CA THR A 33 -3.49 -10.50 -4.19
C THR A 33 -2.41 -10.74 -3.14
N GLY A 34 -1.94 -9.70 -2.48
CA GLY A 34 -0.86 -9.75 -1.49
C GLY A 34 0.52 -9.64 -2.10
N GLY A 35 1.53 -10.06 -1.33
CA GLY A 35 2.93 -10.00 -1.74
C GLY A 35 3.26 -10.97 -2.88
N ASN A 36 4.23 -10.59 -3.72
CA ASN A 36 4.71 -11.43 -4.81
C ASN A 36 5.60 -12.56 -4.27
N THR A 37 4.99 -13.71 -3.96
CA THR A 37 5.69 -14.86 -3.36
C THR A 37 6.78 -15.45 -4.29
N ALA A 38 6.61 -15.36 -5.61
CA ALA A 38 7.63 -15.79 -6.56
C ALA A 38 8.90 -14.91 -6.46
N GLU A 39 8.74 -13.59 -6.36
CA GLU A 39 9.86 -12.67 -6.13
C GLU A 39 10.47 -12.86 -4.73
N TYR A 40 9.66 -13.07 -3.70
CA TYR A 40 10.14 -13.33 -2.35
C TYR A 40 11.05 -14.57 -2.28
N SER A 41 10.65 -15.65 -2.94
CA SER A 41 11.45 -16.88 -3.03
C SER A 41 12.70 -16.71 -3.89
N ALA A 42 12.59 -16.10 -5.06
CA ALA A 42 13.70 -16.00 -6.02
C ALA A 42 14.75 -14.94 -5.63
N TYR A 43 14.32 -13.83 -5.02
CA TYR A 43 15.17 -12.67 -4.74
C TYR A 43 15.48 -12.52 -3.25
N TYR A 44 14.44 -12.34 -2.43
CA TYR A 44 14.60 -11.87 -1.05
C TYR A 44 15.02 -12.97 -0.05
N SER A 45 14.72 -14.24 -0.31
CA SER A 45 14.96 -15.35 0.65
C SER A 45 16.42 -15.54 1.07
N LYS A 46 17.37 -14.95 0.33
CA LYS A 46 18.81 -14.96 0.67
C LYS A 46 19.41 -13.55 0.79
N ARG A 47 18.56 -12.52 0.85
CA ARG A 47 18.92 -11.09 0.86
C ARG A 47 18.18 -10.37 1.99
N PRO A 48 18.52 -10.67 3.25
CA PRO A 48 17.77 -10.16 4.41
C PRO A 48 17.81 -8.62 4.53
N ASN A 49 18.93 -7.98 4.17
CA ASN A 49 19.03 -6.52 4.22
C ASN A 49 18.11 -5.85 3.20
N GLU A 50 18.15 -6.29 1.95
CA GLU A 50 17.28 -5.76 0.89
C GLU A 50 15.80 -6.04 1.16
N TYR A 51 15.50 -7.18 1.79
CA TYR A 51 14.15 -7.46 2.27
C TYR A 51 13.72 -6.49 3.38
N GLY A 52 14.63 -6.15 4.29
CA GLY A 52 14.42 -5.11 5.29
C GLY A 52 14.13 -3.74 4.66
N GLU A 53 14.93 -3.32 3.68
CA GLU A 53 14.74 -2.06 2.95
C GLU A 53 13.38 -2.03 2.22
N TYR A 54 12.95 -3.16 1.65
CA TYR A 54 11.61 -3.30 1.09
C TYR A 54 10.53 -3.16 2.17
N MET A 55 10.72 -3.79 3.33
CA MET A 55 9.79 -3.72 4.45
C MET A 55 9.67 -2.31 5.04
N ASP A 56 10.74 -1.52 5.04
CA ASP A 56 10.69 -0.11 5.44
C ASP A 56 9.75 0.70 4.54
N LEU A 57 9.81 0.47 3.23
CA LEU A 57 8.89 1.11 2.29
C LEU A 57 7.45 0.61 2.48
N PHE A 58 7.26 -0.69 2.68
CA PHE A 58 5.93 -1.27 2.91
C PHE A 58 5.29 -0.71 4.19
N ASN A 59 6.05 -0.65 5.28
CA ASN A 59 5.60 -0.08 6.56
C ASN A 59 5.28 1.41 6.41
N ALA A 60 6.14 2.19 5.72
CA ALA A 60 5.87 3.60 5.45
C ALA A 60 4.57 3.82 4.66
N MET A 61 4.20 2.90 3.77
CA MET A 61 2.91 2.93 3.08
C MET A 61 1.75 2.68 4.04
N VAL A 62 1.84 1.66 4.89
CA VAL A 62 0.82 1.37 5.91
C VAL A 62 0.64 2.56 6.85
N ASP A 63 1.76 3.13 7.33
CA ASP A 63 1.74 4.31 8.19
C ASP A 63 1.14 5.52 7.48
N GLY A 64 1.41 5.71 6.18
CA GLY A 64 0.79 6.77 5.38
C GLY A 64 -0.74 6.65 5.32
N ILE A 65 -1.25 5.43 5.19
CA ILE A 65 -2.69 5.14 5.21
C ILE A 65 -3.27 5.40 6.60
N LEU A 66 -2.70 4.79 7.64
CA LEU A 66 -3.23 4.83 9.00
C LEU A 66 -3.14 6.23 9.64
N ASN A 67 -2.08 6.99 9.34
CA ASN A 67 -1.86 8.32 9.90
C ASN A 67 -2.46 9.45 9.07
N CYS A 68 -3.16 9.14 7.97
CA CYS A 68 -3.83 10.14 7.14
C CYS A 68 -4.80 10.97 7.99
N LYS A 69 -4.74 12.31 7.88
CA LYS A 69 -5.59 13.23 8.66
C LYS A 69 -7.02 13.35 8.11
N LYS A 70 -7.35 12.58 7.07
CA LYS A 70 -8.66 12.54 6.43
C LYS A 70 -9.27 11.15 6.64
N PRO A 71 -10.61 11.02 6.76
CA PRO A 71 -11.27 9.72 6.72
C PRO A 71 -10.83 8.91 5.50
N VAL A 72 -10.35 7.69 5.72
CA VAL A 72 -9.90 6.78 4.66
C VAL A 72 -10.91 5.64 4.51
N ILE A 73 -11.43 5.47 3.29
CA ILE A 73 -12.37 4.43 2.92
C ILE A 73 -11.63 3.42 2.04
N CYS A 74 -11.51 2.18 2.50
CA CYS A 74 -11.03 1.07 1.68
C CYS A 74 -12.19 0.50 0.86
N ARG A 75 -12.27 0.88 -0.42
CA ARG A 75 -13.28 0.37 -1.35
C ARG A 75 -12.73 -0.86 -2.07
N VAL A 76 -12.96 -2.01 -1.46
CA VAL A 76 -12.58 -3.32 -2.00
C VAL A 76 -13.44 -3.63 -3.23
N ASN A 77 -12.81 -3.89 -4.37
CA ASN A 77 -13.44 -4.11 -5.67
C ASN A 77 -13.06 -5.46 -6.29
N GLY A 78 -12.61 -6.42 -5.48
CA GLY A 78 -12.20 -7.75 -5.92
C GLY A 78 -11.45 -8.49 -4.81
N MET A 79 -10.77 -9.58 -5.16
CA MET A 79 -9.95 -10.37 -4.23
C MET A 79 -8.96 -9.49 -3.42
N ARG A 80 -8.93 -9.71 -2.10
CA ARG A 80 -8.08 -8.98 -1.15
C ARG A 80 -7.43 -9.97 -0.17
N VAL A 81 -6.11 -10.12 -0.23
CA VAL A 81 -5.39 -11.20 0.47
C VAL A 81 -4.16 -10.67 1.21
N ALA A 82 -4.00 -11.08 2.47
CA ALA A 82 -2.85 -10.80 3.33
C ALA A 82 -2.50 -9.30 3.41
N GLY A 83 -1.37 -8.87 2.85
CA GLY A 83 -0.96 -7.45 2.84
C GLY A 83 -1.81 -6.56 1.92
N GLY A 84 -2.80 -7.14 1.22
CA GLY A 84 -3.77 -6.46 0.37
C GLY A 84 -4.98 -5.91 1.10
#